data_AF-A0A8S3V8J5-F1
#
_entry.id   AF-A0A8S3V8J5-F1
#
_cell.length_a   1.000
_cell.length_b   1.000
_cell.length_c   1.000
_cell.angle_alpha   90.00
_cell.angle_beta   90.00
_cell.angle_gamma   90.00
#
_symmetry.space_group_name_H-M   'P 1'
#
loop_
_entity.id
_entity.type
_entity.pdbx_description
1 polymer ?
#
loop_
_entity_poly.entity_id
_entity_poly.type
_entity_poly.pdbx_seq_one_letter_code
_entity_poly.pdbx_strand_id
1 'polypeptide(L)'
;MDSKLKSVRAGHKGAVTKLLVKFDELKSNTDTEVDEVKALDDAVTQKQKTLIDLNNRLLEQTSEENLEQEITDSDEYMYELDCKIRQIRKFIKSFETNTIISHDTVGPSTSRLNPDAYNFTPEARVDMNRCAIDSMNQQYSINAPAVHTRPSENVMFQVPYDTGAYNTTVSNKRI
;
A
#
# COMPACT_ATOMS: atom_id res chain seq x y z
N MET A 1 -4.97 -14.60 -31.56
CA MET A 1 -3.96 -13.51 -31.61
C MET A 1 -3.38 -13.24 -30.22
N ASP A 2 -3.80 -14.02 -29.24
CA ASP A 2 -3.72 -13.75 -27.81
C ASP A 2 -2.29 -13.92 -27.32
N SER A 3 -1.53 -14.82 -27.94
CA SER A 3 -0.11 -15.04 -27.69
C SER A 3 0.72 -13.75 -27.77
N LYS A 4 0.42 -12.85 -28.73
CA LYS A 4 1.15 -11.58 -28.88
C LYS A 4 0.83 -10.61 -27.74
N LEU A 5 -0.44 -10.43 -27.40
CA LEU A 5 -0.84 -9.55 -26.30
C LEU A 5 -0.36 -10.07 -24.94
N LYS A 6 -0.44 -11.39 -24.71
CA LYS A 6 0.09 -12.04 -23.49
C LYS A 6 1.60 -11.82 -23.36
N SER A 7 2.36 -11.91 -24.46
CA SER A 7 3.79 -11.61 -24.49
C SER A 7 4.09 -10.14 -24.15
N VAL A 8 3.35 -9.20 -24.75
CA VAL A 8 3.49 -7.76 -24.43
C VAL A 8 3.18 -7.51 -22.96
N ARG A 9 2.07 -8.06 -22.44
CA ARG A 9 1.71 -7.96 -21.03
C ARG A 9 2.81 -8.50 -20.12
N ALA A 10 3.37 -9.67 -20.42
CA ALA A 10 4.48 -10.25 -19.66
C ALA A 10 5.71 -9.32 -19.65
N GLY A 11 6.04 -8.69 -20.78
CA GLY A 11 7.10 -7.69 -20.86
C GLY A 11 6.85 -6.47 -19.96
N HIS A 12 5.61 -5.97 -19.93
CA HIS A 12 5.23 -4.89 -19.02
C HIS A 12 5.27 -5.32 -17.55
N LYS A 13 4.78 -6.52 -17.20
CA LYS A 13 4.89 -7.08 -15.84
C LYS A 13 6.36 -7.15 -15.40
N GLY A 14 7.24 -7.66 -16.26
CA GLY A 14 8.68 -7.73 -15.98
C GLY A 14 9.34 -6.37 -15.80
N ALA A 15 8.93 -5.35 -16.57
CA ALA A 15 9.41 -3.98 -16.37
C ALA A 15 8.95 -3.41 -15.02
N VAL A 16 7.70 -3.65 -14.63
CA VAL A 16 7.18 -3.27 -13.31
C VAL A 16 7.97 -3.96 -12.20
N THR A 17 8.22 -5.27 -12.30
CA THR A 17 9.03 -5.99 -11.31
C THR A 17 10.41 -5.33 -11.11
N LYS A 18 11.08 -4.93 -12.20
CA LYS A 18 12.37 -4.22 -12.10
C LYS A 18 12.26 -2.87 -11.40
N LEU A 19 11.19 -2.11 -11.66
CA LEU A 19 10.94 -0.85 -10.96
C LEU A 19 10.68 -1.08 -9.47
N LEU A 20 9.94 -2.13 -9.11
CA LEU A 20 9.68 -2.46 -7.71
C LEU A 20 10.94 -2.91 -6.98
N VAL A 21 11.83 -3.69 -7.63
CA VAL A 21 13.14 -4.02 -7.08
C VAL A 21 13.97 -2.76 -6.84
N LYS A 22 14.02 -1.84 -7.81
CA LYS A 22 14.69 -0.55 -7.64
C LYS A 22 14.10 0.26 -6.47
N PHE A 23 12.78 0.20 -6.26
CA PHE A 23 12.15 0.84 -5.12
C PHE A 23 12.61 0.21 -3.79
N ASP A 24 12.68 -1.11 -3.69
CA ASP A 24 13.14 -1.80 -2.48
C ASP A 24 14.62 -1.48 -2.17
N GLU A 25 15.46 -1.32 -3.22
CA GLU A 25 16.84 -0.84 -3.10
C GLU A 25 16.90 0.61 -2.57
N LEU A 26 16.15 1.53 -3.17
CA LEU A 26 16.07 2.93 -2.75
C LEU A 26 15.54 3.06 -1.32
N LYS A 27 14.52 2.28 -0.97
CA LYS A 27 13.97 2.29 0.40
C LYS A 27 14.99 1.88 1.46
N SER A 28 15.97 1.06 1.09
CA SER A 28 17.01 0.57 1.99
C SER A 28 18.22 1.52 2.09
N ASN A 29 18.29 2.53 1.23
CA ASN A 29 19.39 3.49 1.19
C ASN A 29 19.02 4.75 2.00
N THR A 30 19.94 5.20 2.86
CA THR A 30 19.75 6.39 3.71
C THR A 30 19.83 7.70 2.94
N ASP A 31 20.54 7.70 1.81
CA ASP A 31 20.80 8.91 1.01
C ASP A 31 19.84 9.03 -0.19
N THR A 32 18.70 8.33 -0.15
CA THR A 32 17.75 8.35 -1.27
C THR A 32 17.07 9.70 -1.42
N GLU A 33 17.18 10.24 -2.64
CA GLU A 33 16.48 11.45 -3.04
C GLU A 33 15.00 11.16 -3.29
N VAL A 34 14.13 11.98 -2.69
CA VAL A 34 12.67 11.84 -2.79
C VAL A 34 12.19 11.94 -4.23
N ASP A 35 12.84 12.76 -5.05
CA ASP A 35 12.48 12.98 -6.44
C ASP A 35 12.70 11.72 -7.30
N GLU A 36 13.71 10.91 -6.99
CA GLU A 36 13.91 9.61 -7.65
C GLU A 36 12.77 8.64 -7.35
N VAL A 37 12.28 8.64 -6.10
CA VAL A 37 11.16 7.80 -5.67
C VAL A 37 9.85 8.28 -6.33
N LYS A 38 9.65 9.60 -6.47
CA LYS A 38 8.49 10.17 -7.18
C LYS A 38 8.49 9.77 -8.66
N ALA A 39 9.64 9.88 -9.34
CA ALA A 39 9.78 9.43 -10.72
C ALA A 39 9.47 7.93 -10.87
N LEU A 40 9.80 7.13 -9.86
CA LEU A 40 9.46 5.70 -9.81
C LEU A 40 7.95 5.48 -9.63
N ASP A 41 7.27 6.21 -8.74
CA ASP A 41 5.80 6.16 -8.58
C ASP A 41 5.09 6.47 -9.90
N ASP A 42 5.53 7.50 -10.60
CA ASP A 42 4.98 7.91 -11.90
C ASP A 42 5.19 6.81 -12.96
N ALA A 43 6.40 6.26 -13.05
CA ALA A 43 6.73 5.19 -14.00
C ALA A 43 5.90 3.92 -13.75
N VAL A 44 5.77 3.49 -12.48
CA VAL A 44 4.96 2.32 -12.11
C VAL A 44 3.48 2.58 -12.38
N THR A 45 2.96 3.76 -12.04
CA THR A 45 1.57 4.15 -12.29
C THR A 45 1.26 4.18 -13.80
N GLN A 46 2.18 4.66 -14.64
CA GLN A 46 2.01 4.64 -16.09
C GLN A 46 1.98 3.21 -16.64
N LYS A 47 2.85 2.33 -16.13
CA LYS A 47 2.86 0.91 -16.52
C LYS A 47 1.59 0.19 -16.07
N GLN A 48 1.07 0.50 -14.88
CA GLN A 48 -0.21 -0.02 -14.40
C GLN A 48 -1.36 0.32 -15.36
N LYS A 49 -1.49 1.59 -15.78
CA LYS A 49 -2.49 2.01 -16.77
C LYS A 49 -2.39 1.20 -18.06
N THR A 50 -1.17 1.01 -18.56
CA THR A 50 -0.94 0.21 -19.77
C THR A 50 -1.34 -1.26 -19.57
N LEU A 51 -1.11 -1.82 -18.39
CA LEU A 51 -1.48 -3.19 -18.05
C LEU A 51 -3.00 -3.36 -17.95
N ILE A 52 -3.72 -2.38 -17.41
CA ILE A 52 -5.20 -2.36 -17.40
C ILE A 52 -5.73 -2.41 -18.84
N ASP A 53 -5.21 -1.56 -19.73
CA ASP A 53 -5.61 -1.54 -21.14
C ASP A 53 -5.32 -2.88 -21.83
N LEU A 54 -4.16 -3.48 -21.55
CA LEU A 54 -3.79 -4.79 -22.09
C LEU A 54 -4.68 -5.91 -21.55
N ASN A 55 -5.05 -5.87 -20.27
CA ASN A 55 -5.97 -6.84 -19.67
C ASN A 55 -7.35 -6.75 -20.31
N ASN A 56 -7.92 -5.55 -20.45
CA ASN A 56 -9.22 -5.37 -21.11
C ASN A 56 -9.22 -5.94 -22.54
N ARG A 57 -8.17 -5.65 -23.32
CA ARG A 57 -8.02 -6.18 -24.68
C ARG A 57 -7.79 -7.69 -24.73
N LEU A 58 -7.16 -8.27 -23.70
CA LEU A 58 -7.00 -9.71 -23.60
C LEU A 58 -8.33 -10.39 -23.27
N LEU A 59 -9.13 -9.82 -22.37
CA LEU A 59 -10.45 -10.34 -22.03
C LEU A 59 -11.38 -10.36 -23.25
N GLU A 60 -11.35 -9.32 -24.08
CA GLU A 60 -12.12 -9.28 -25.34
C GLU A 60 -11.75 -10.38 -26.36
N GLN A 61 -10.52 -10.92 -26.27
CA GLN A 61 -10.00 -11.92 -27.21
C GLN A 61 -9.95 -13.33 -26.61
N THR A 62 -10.20 -13.47 -25.31
CA THR A 62 -10.10 -14.75 -24.61
C THR A 62 -11.37 -15.57 -24.80
N SER A 63 -11.23 -16.87 -25.07
CA SER A 63 -12.38 -17.76 -25.17
C SER A 63 -13.12 -17.87 -23.83
N GLU A 64 -14.44 -18.10 -23.89
CA GLU A 64 -15.29 -18.21 -22.70
C GLU A 64 -14.76 -19.25 -21.69
N GLU A 65 -14.24 -20.38 -22.18
CA GLU A 65 -13.63 -21.44 -21.39
C GLU A 65 -12.44 -20.98 -20.51
N ASN A 66 -11.70 -19.96 -20.96
CA ASN A 66 -10.51 -19.46 -20.25
C ASN A 66 -10.74 -18.08 -19.61
N LEU A 67 -11.93 -17.51 -19.77
CA LEU A 67 -12.22 -16.12 -19.40
C LEU A 67 -12.11 -15.90 -17.88
N GLU A 68 -12.69 -16.79 -17.08
CA GLU A 68 -12.67 -16.69 -15.61
C GLU A 68 -11.24 -16.75 -15.05
N GLN A 69 -10.40 -17.65 -15.59
CA GLN A 69 -9.00 -17.73 -15.19
C GLN A 69 -8.24 -16.46 -15.56
N GLU A 70 -8.46 -15.94 -16.76
CA GLU A 70 -7.81 -14.73 -17.24
C GLU A 70 -8.19 -13.48 -16.43
N ILE A 71 -9.45 -13.39 -15.97
CA ILE A 71 -9.92 -12.36 -15.04
C ILE A 71 -9.19 -12.50 -13.70
N THR A 72 -9.20 -13.70 -13.12
CA THR A 72 -8.58 -13.98 -11.82
C THR A 72 -7.08 -13.63 -11.81
N ASP A 73 -6.32 -14.13 -12.80
CA ASP A 73 -4.88 -13.85 -12.94
C ASP A 73 -4.57 -12.36 -13.13
N SER A 74 -5.49 -11.64 -13.77
CA SER A 74 -5.36 -10.20 -14.01
C SER A 74 -5.63 -9.40 -12.74
N ASP A 75 -6.69 -9.74 -12.02
CA ASP A 75 -7.13 -9.05 -10.80
C ASP A 75 -6.16 -9.27 -9.64
N GLU A 76 -5.68 -10.50 -9.43
CA GLU A 76 -4.69 -10.81 -8.40
C GLU A 76 -3.43 -9.96 -8.58
N TYR A 77 -2.91 -9.93 -9.81
CA TYR A 77 -1.71 -9.15 -10.11
C TYR A 77 -1.94 -7.63 -10.00
N MET A 78 -3.10 -7.13 -10.41
CA MET A 78 -3.45 -5.71 -10.25
C MET A 78 -3.58 -5.31 -8.78
N TYR A 79 -4.18 -6.17 -7.96
CA TYR A 79 -4.29 -5.95 -6.52
C TYR A 79 -2.92 -5.88 -5.84
N GLU A 80 -2.01 -6.80 -6.15
CA GLU A 80 -0.64 -6.77 -5.64
C GLU A 80 0.10 -5.49 -6.05
N LEU A 81 -0.04 -5.09 -7.32
CA LEU A 81 0.56 -3.87 -7.84
C LEU A 81 0.03 -2.63 -7.12
N ASP A 82 -1.28 -2.54 -6.89
CA ASP A 82 -1.90 -1.45 -6.13
C ASP A 82 -1.40 -1.40 -4.68
N CYS A 83 -1.17 -2.55 -4.06
CA CYS A 83 -0.57 -2.60 -2.73
C CYS A 83 0.85 -2.01 -2.74
N LYS A 84 1.65 -2.33 -3.75
CA LYS A 84 3.02 -1.81 -3.91
C LYS A 84 3.04 -0.31 -4.20
N ILE A 85 2.18 0.19 -5.08
CA ILE A 85 2.03 1.64 -5.35
C ILE A 85 1.66 2.39 -4.07
N ARG A 86 0.72 1.85 -3.26
CA ARG A 86 0.38 2.43 -1.96
C ARG A 86 1.58 2.47 -1.00
N GLN A 87 2.46 1.47 -1.03
CA GLN A 87 3.69 1.48 -0.22
C GLN A 87 4.67 2.57 -0.69
N ILE A 88 4.87 2.72 -2.00
CA ILE A 88 5.72 3.78 -2.58
C ILE A 88 5.21 5.16 -2.13
N ARG A 89 3.91 5.43 -2.28
CA ARG A 89 3.30 6.71 -1.89
C ARG A 89 3.38 6.97 -0.39
N LYS A 90 3.23 5.94 0.45
CA LYS A 90 3.45 6.06 1.90
C LYS A 90 4.90 6.43 2.22
N PHE A 91 5.86 5.83 1.51
CA PHE A 91 7.27 6.16 1.67
C PHE A 91 7.57 7.60 1.27
N ILE A 92 7.07 8.08 0.13
CA ILE A 92 7.22 9.49 -0.30
C ILE A 92 6.69 10.45 0.77
N LYS A 93 5.48 10.21 1.28
CA LYS A 93 4.87 11.04 2.34
C LYS A 93 5.71 11.10 3.63
N SER A 94 6.44 10.02 3.95
CA SER A 94 7.27 10.00 5.16
C SER A 94 8.43 10.99 5.11
N PHE A 95 8.96 11.32 3.93
CA PHE A 95 9.97 12.37 3.78
C PHE A 95 9.38 13.76 4.02
N GLU A 96 8.19 14.02 3.47
CA GLU A 96 7.51 15.32 3.60
C GLU A 96 7.20 15.64 5.07
N THR A 97 6.79 14.63 5.86
CA THR A 97 6.56 14.80 7.30
C THR A 97 7.84 15.07 8.10
N ASN A 98 8.99 14.50 7.69
CA ASN A 98 10.26 14.71 8.39
C ASN A 98 10.85 16.11 8.13
N THR A 99 10.65 16.66 6.93
CA THR A 99 11.15 18.00 6.58
C THR A 99 10.47 19.11 7.41
N ILE A 100 9.21 18.93 7.83
CA ILE A 100 8.45 19.95 8.57
C ILE A 100 8.92 20.06 10.04
N ILE A 101 9.37 18.96 10.65
CA ILE A 101 9.74 18.94 12.08
C ILE A 101 11.12 19.62 12.31
N SER A 102 11.96 19.72 11.29
CA SER A 102 13.32 20.28 11.42
C SER A 102 13.41 21.80 11.39
N HIS A 103 12.30 22.53 11.16
CA HIS A 103 12.33 23.99 10.99
C HIS A 103 11.71 24.82 12.15
N ASP A 104 11.22 24.17 13.22
CA ASP A 104 10.46 24.85 14.30
C ASP A 104 11.11 24.82 15.70
N THR A 105 12.42 24.64 15.81
CA THR A 105 13.15 24.83 17.09
C THR A 105 14.20 25.93 17.01
N VAL A 106 13.77 27.13 16.61
CA VAL A 106 14.43 28.37 17.03
C VAL A 106 13.49 29.06 18.02
N GLY A 107 13.72 28.85 19.31
CA GLY A 107 13.11 29.69 20.33
C GLY A 107 13.50 31.15 20.12
N PRO A 108 12.63 32.09 20.51
CA PRO A 108 13.09 33.02 21.52
C PRO A 108 12.05 33.26 22.61
N SER A 109 12.59 33.35 23.83
CA SER A 109 12.13 34.15 24.96
C SER A 109 10.91 35.04 24.74
N THR A 110 9.90 34.91 25.59
CA THR A 110 9.73 35.85 26.71
C THR A 110 8.67 35.33 27.68
N SER A 111 9.12 34.75 28.79
CA SER A 111 8.34 34.69 30.02
C SER A 111 8.17 36.13 30.54
N ARG A 112 7.28 36.90 29.92
CA ARG A 112 6.70 38.09 30.57
C ARG A 112 5.69 37.59 31.59
N LEU A 113 6.20 37.19 32.74
CA LEU A 113 5.42 37.19 33.97
C LEU A 113 4.89 38.60 34.13
N ASN A 114 3.57 38.74 34.09
CA ASN A 114 2.88 39.99 34.33
C ASN A 114 3.18 40.45 35.78
N PRO A 115 3.92 41.55 36.00
CA PRO A 115 4.24 42.01 37.35
C PRO A 115 3.05 42.75 38.02
N ASP A 116 1.99 43.03 37.27
CA ASP A 116 0.83 43.81 37.71
C ASP A 116 -0.39 42.96 38.08
N ALA A 117 -0.21 41.67 38.44
CA ALA A 117 -1.31 40.81 38.89
C ALA A 117 -1.85 41.15 40.30
N TYR A 118 -1.42 42.27 40.89
CA TYR A 118 -2.01 42.83 42.11
C TYR A 118 -3.03 43.90 41.72
N ASN A 119 -4.27 43.50 41.42
CA ASN A 119 -5.51 44.25 41.69
C ASN A 119 -6.66 43.65 40.88
N PHE A 120 -7.21 42.51 41.30
CA PHE A 120 -8.62 42.23 41.05
C PHE A 120 -9.16 41.44 42.24
N THR A 121 -9.78 42.18 43.17
CA THR A 121 -10.60 41.65 44.26
C THR A 121 -11.89 41.03 43.70
N PRO A 122 -12.46 40.00 44.36
CA PRO A 122 -13.66 39.32 43.89
C PRO A 122 -14.89 39.85 44.64
N GLU A 123 -15.63 40.79 44.07
CA GLU A 123 -16.98 41.08 44.58
C GLU A 123 -17.96 41.39 43.45
N ALA A 124 -18.94 40.48 43.31
CA ALA A 124 -20.35 40.71 42.97
C ALA A 124 -20.69 41.39 41.63
N ARG A 125 -21.75 41.04 40.90
CA ARG A 125 -22.84 40.06 40.91
C ARG A 125 -23.61 40.33 39.60
N VAL A 126 -24.56 39.46 39.31
CA VAL A 126 -25.78 39.66 38.48
C VAL A 126 -25.67 39.33 36.98
N ASP A 127 -26.20 38.13 36.69
CA ASP A 127 -27.25 37.82 35.71
C ASP A 127 -27.39 38.71 34.45
N MET A 128 -27.30 38.07 33.28
CA MET A 128 -28.50 37.68 32.51
C MET A 128 -28.15 37.18 31.11
N ASN A 129 -28.63 35.96 30.83
CA ASN A 129 -29.29 35.53 29.59
C ASN A 129 -28.57 35.69 28.24
N ARG A 130 -28.20 34.55 27.62
CA ARG A 130 -29.06 33.89 26.61
C ARG A 130 -28.51 32.57 26.06
N CYS A 131 -29.44 31.60 26.01
CA CYS A 131 -29.69 30.53 25.02
C CYS A 131 -28.49 29.79 24.39
N ALA A 132 -28.31 28.50 24.70
CA ALA A 132 -29.05 27.34 24.17
C ALA A 132 -28.73 27.04 22.69
N ILE A 133 -28.19 25.85 22.42
CA ILE A 133 -28.59 24.87 21.38
C ILE A 133 -27.69 23.62 21.51
N ASP A 134 -28.37 22.50 21.80
CA ASP A 134 -28.17 21.08 21.42
C ASP A 134 -26.79 20.40 21.55
N SER A 135 -26.59 19.35 22.35
CA SER A 135 -27.31 18.07 22.49
C SER A 135 -27.32 17.22 21.21
N MET A 136 -26.32 16.35 21.06
CA MET A 136 -26.50 14.94 20.67
C MET A 136 -25.16 14.19 20.69
N ASN A 137 -24.87 13.56 21.82
CA ASN A 137 -23.81 12.57 21.97
C ASN A 137 -24.46 11.19 21.74
N GLN A 138 -24.38 10.64 20.52
CA GLN A 138 -24.80 9.27 20.26
C GLN A 138 -23.58 8.35 20.27
N GLN A 139 -23.38 7.66 21.40
CA GLN A 139 -22.53 6.47 21.49
C GLN A 139 -23.24 5.31 20.78
N TYR A 140 -22.73 4.90 19.62
CA TYR A 140 -23.09 3.61 19.04
C TYR A 140 -22.30 2.51 19.75
N SER A 141 -22.99 1.80 20.64
CA SER A 141 -22.55 0.52 21.20
C SER A 141 -22.86 -0.58 20.19
N ILE A 142 -21.81 -1.16 19.58
CA ILE A 142 -21.95 -2.25 18.61
C ILE A 142 -21.86 -3.57 19.37
N ASN A 143 -22.99 -4.27 19.49
CA ASN A 143 -23.06 -5.64 19.97
C ASN A 143 -22.37 -6.56 18.94
N ALA A 144 -21.22 -7.12 19.30
CA ALA A 144 -20.58 -8.20 18.54
C ALA A 144 -21.08 -9.57 19.05
N PRO A 145 -21.67 -10.43 18.20
CA PRO A 145 -21.92 -11.82 18.58
C PRO A 145 -20.64 -12.65 18.51
N ALA A 146 -20.41 -13.40 19.59
CA ALA A 146 -19.29 -14.32 19.77
C ALA A 146 -19.26 -15.41 18.69
N VAL A 147 -18.19 -15.44 17.91
CA VAL A 147 -17.88 -16.54 17.00
C VAL A 147 -17.31 -17.69 17.82
N HIS A 148 -18.04 -18.79 17.84
CA HIS A 148 -17.68 -20.04 18.48
C HIS A 148 -16.55 -20.72 17.68
N THR A 149 -15.35 -20.73 18.26
CA THR A 149 -14.19 -21.48 17.76
C THR A 149 -14.43 -22.97 17.90
N ARG A 150 -14.50 -23.69 16.76
CA ARG A 150 -14.37 -25.16 16.73
C ARG A 150 -12.89 -25.53 16.68
N PRO A 151 -12.44 -26.56 17.44
CA PRO A 151 -11.07 -27.06 17.35
C PRO A 151 -10.85 -27.83 16.04
N SER A 152 -9.64 -27.63 15.51
CA SER A 152 -9.10 -28.23 14.29
C SER A 152 -8.95 -29.75 14.40
N GLU A 153 -9.54 -30.48 13.45
CA GLU A 153 -9.20 -31.88 13.20
C GLU A 153 -7.87 -31.97 12.44
N ASN A 154 -6.92 -32.69 13.03
CA ASN A 154 -5.65 -33.09 12.41
C ASN A 154 -5.93 -34.04 11.24
N VAL A 155 -5.87 -33.54 10.02
CA VAL A 155 -5.78 -34.41 8.83
C VAL A 155 -4.30 -34.57 8.47
N MET A 156 -3.76 -35.71 8.92
CA MET A 156 -2.41 -36.17 8.66
C MET A 156 -2.31 -36.60 7.19
N PHE A 157 -1.87 -35.69 6.31
CA PHE A 157 -1.58 -36.01 4.92
C PHE A 157 -0.27 -36.81 4.85
N GLN A 158 -0.39 -38.08 4.46
CA GLN A 158 0.75 -38.91 4.02
C GLN A 158 1.24 -38.40 2.66
N VAL A 159 2.51 -37.99 2.62
CA VAL A 159 3.22 -37.62 1.41
C VAL A 159 3.91 -38.87 0.86
N PRO A 160 3.59 -39.35 -0.35
CA PRO A 160 4.44 -40.32 -1.04
C PRO A 160 5.66 -39.60 -1.62
N TYR A 161 6.85 -40.10 -1.29
CA TYR A 161 8.11 -39.71 -1.91
C TYR A 161 8.24 -40.41 -3.26
N ASP A 162 8.14 -39.66 -4.36
CA ASP A 162 8.54 -40.16 -5.68
C ASP A 162 9.97 -39.72 -5.98
N THR A 163 10.89 -40.68 -5.85
CA THR A 163 12.25 -40.64 -6.36
C THR A 163 12.24 -40.86 -7.88
N GLY A 164 12.26 -39.76 -8.65
CA GLY A 164 12.40 -39.79 -10.11
C GLY A 164 13.83 -39.44 -10.54
N ALA A 165 14.58 -40.45 -10.97
CA ALA A 165 15.97 -40.37 -11.41
C ALA A 165 16.16 -39.53 -12.70
N TYR A 166 17.14 -38.64 -12.67
CA TYR A 166 17.65 -37.90 -13.82
C TYR A 166 18.65 -38.77 -14.59
N ASN A 167 18.24 -39.26 -15.76
CA ASN A 167 19.16 -39.78 -16.78
C ASN A 167 19.51 -38.66 -17.75
N THR A 168 20.65 -38.01 -17.53
CA THR A 168 21.22 -37.05 -18.48
C THR A 168 22.12 -37.80 -19.46
N THR A 169 21.64 -38.04 -20.68
CA THR A 169 22.46 -38.54 -21.79
C THR A 169 23.06 -37.34 -22.53
N VAL A 170 24.32 -37.01 -22.25
CA VAL A 170 25.09 -36.04 -23.05
C VAL A 170 25.63 -36.75 -24.29
N SER A 171 25.05 -36.44 -25.45
CA SER A 171 25.55 -36.87 -26.75
C SER A 171 26.69 -35.96 -27.17
N ASN A 172 27.91 -36.50 -27.18
CA ASN A 172 29.08 -35.89 -27.81
C ASN A 172 28.90 -35.91 -29.33
N LYS A 173 28.92 -34.73 -29.97
CA LYS A 173 29.16 -34.63 -31.41
C LYS A 173 30.39 -33.76 -31.67
N ARG A 174 31.47 -34.44 -32.06
CA ARG A 174 32.65 -33.88 -32.74
C ARG A 174 32.22 -33.26 -34.07
N ILE A 175 32.77 -32.11 -34.43
CA ILE A 175 33.87 -31.89 -35.42
C ILE A 175 34.38 -30.46 -35.20
#